data_AF-A0A662KUX1-F1
#
_entry.id   AF-A0A662KUX1-F1
#
_cell.length_a   1.000
_cell.length_b   1.000
_cell.length_c   1.000
_cell.angle_alpha   90.00
_cell.angle_beta   90.00
_cell.angle_gamma   90.00
#
_symmetry.space_group_name_H-M   'P 1'
#
loop_
_entity.id
_entity.type
_entity.pdbx_description
1 polymer ?
#
loop_
_entity_poly.entity_id
_entity_poly.type
_entity_poly.pdbx_seq_one_letter_code
_entity_poly.pdbx_strand_id
1 'polypeptide(L)'
;VTGGADVIIWKKLGEVAMSWIISPISGAVIAYIVFRSIVHFVFASGKPAEAAKKFGPLFIGLTFFIISLSLFTKTHLGDVLFTGMNQIMLVSLAVFVVSTIAGIFIVGEMTIGKGYEAVEYLFKRLQIITSCYVALSHGANDVANAIAPLSVVLTTALKDTSIVDSNFSYYLLALGGAGIAAGILTWGYKVIRTLGSKITALTNTRGFSVDFGTATTVLVASRLGLPISTSHTVVGAVIGVGLARGLEAVDLSVVKKIIYSWAFTIPASMALSIIIYKGLMIVF
;
A
#
# COMPACT_ATOMS: atom_id res chain seq x y z
N VAL A 1 -24.73 -1.40 -26.89
CA VAL A 1 -25.55 -0.42 -26.15
C VAL A 1 -24.64 0.73 -25.74
N THR A 2 -24.79 1.90 -26.35
CA THR A 2 -23.84 3.05 -26.27
C THR A 2 -24.18 4.08 -25.19
N GLY A 3 -24.92 3.67 -24.15
CA GLY A 3 -25.24 4.53 -23.00
C GLY A 3 -26.46 4.06 -22.21
N GLY A 4 -26.67 4.65 -21.05
CA GLY A 4 -27.77 4.31 -20.12
C GLY A 4 -27.26 3.68 -18.82
N ALA A 5 -28.11 3.68 -17.79
CA ALA A 5 -27.79 3.09 -16.49
C ALA A 5 -27.49 1.58 -16.58
N ASP A 6 -28.03 0.90 -17.59
CA ASP A 6 -27.90 -0.55 -17.77
C ASP A 6 -26.51 -0.99 -18.25
N VAL A 7 -25.69 -0.06 -18.77
CA VAL A 7 -24.30 -0.33 -19.18
C VAL A 7 -23.35 -0.29 -17.96
N ILE A 8 -23.80 0.31 -16.85
CA ILE A 8 -23.00 0.41 -15.63
C ILE A 8 -23.09 -0.91 -14.88
N ILE A 9 -21.94 -1.51 -14.57
CA ILE A 9 -21.86 -2.69 -13.71
C ILE A 9 -22.03 -2.26 -12.24
N TRP A 10 -23.28 -1.99 -11.83
CA TRP A 10 -23.62 -1.44 -10.51
C TRP A 10 -23.06 -2.24 -9.34
N LYS A 11 -23.03 -3.56 -9.44
CA LYS A 11 -22.41 -4.43 -8.43
C LYS A 11 -20.93 -4.10 -8.22
N LYS A 12 -20.17 -3.95 -9.32
CA LYS A 12 -18.74 -3.61 -9.28
C LYS A 12 -18.52 -2.18 -8.76
N LEU A 13 -19.39 -1.25 -9.16
CA LEU A 13 -19.33 0.11 -8.64
C LEU A 13 -19.57 0.15 -7.12
N GLY A 14 -20.54 -0.61 -6.62
CA GLY A 14 -20.83 -0.75 -5.19
C GLY A 14 -19.66 -1.40 -4.42
N GLU A 15 -19.06 -2.46 -4.97
CA GLU A 15 -17.83 -3.08 -4.46
C GLU A 15 -16.69 -2.04 -4.32
N VAL A 16 -16.45 -1.24 -5.36
CA VAL A 16 -15.45 -0.15 -5.32
C VAL A 16 -15.81 0.89 -4.26
N ALA A 17 -17.06 1.33 -4.18
CA ALA A 17 -17.49 2.31 -3.18
C ALA A 17 -17.29 1.79 -1.74
N MET A 18 -17.64 0.54 -1.47
CA MET A 18 -17.41 -0.10 -0.17
C MET A 18 -15.93 -0.16 0.19
N SER A 19 -15.06 -0.42 -0.81
CA SER A 19 -13.61 -0.41 -0.58
C SER A 19 -13.11 0.94 -0.05
N TRP A 20 -13.71 2.06 -0.44
CA TRP A 20 -13.25 3.38 -0.02
C TRP A 20 -13.56 3.69 1.44
N ILE A 21 -14.48 2.95 2.05
CA ILE A 21 -14.79 3.02 3.48
C ILE A 21 -13.96 1.99 4.24
N ILE A 22 -13.96 0.74 3.78
CA ILE A 22 -13.31 -0.38 4.49
C ILE A 22 -11.79 -0.21 4.50
N SER A 23 -11.19 0.21 3.38
CA SER A 23 -9.73 0.32 3.23
C SER A 23 -9.08 1.28 4.23
N PRO A 24 -9.51 2.55 4.36
CA PRO A 24 -8.89 3.47 5.31
C PRO A 24 -9.12 3.03 6.76
N ILE A 25 -10.28 2.44 7.08
CA ILE A 25 -10.56 1.96 8.44
C ILE A 25 -9.64 0.79 8.80
N SER A 26 -9.52 -0.21 7.91
CA SER A 26 -8.62 -1.35 8.13
C SER A 26 -7.16 -0.90 8.28
N GLY A 27 -6.70 -0.02 7.39
CA GLY A 27 -5.36 0.57 7.48
C GLY A 27 -5.14 1.30 8.80
N ALA A 28 -6.11 2.11 9.23
CA ALA A 28 -6.04 2.85 10.50
C ALA A 28 -5.95 1.91 11.71
N VAL A 29 -6.82 0.90 11.76
CA VAL A 29 -6.87 -0.06 12.89
C VAL A 29 -5.56 -0.84 12.99
N ILE A 30 -5.08 -1.41 11.88
CA ILE A 30 -3.86 -2.22 11.92
C ILE A 30 -2.64 -1.36 12.26
N ALA A 31 -2.49 -0.19 11.62
CA ALA A 31 -1.36 0.69 11.90
C ALA A 31 -1.39 1.24 13.34
N TYR A 32 -2.58 1.54 13.88
CA TYR A 32 -2.77 1.88 15.28
C TYR A 32 -2.29 0.76 16.21
N ILE A 33 -2.72 -0.49 15.96
CA ILE A 33 -2.34 -1.65 16.78
C ILE A 33 -0.82 -1.88 16.73
N VAL A 34 -0.22 -1.81 15.53
CA VAL A 34 1.23 -1.99 15.36
C VAL A 34 2.00 -0.92 16.11
N PHE A 35 1.62 0.35 15.95
CA PHE A 35 2.30 1.44 16.63
C PHE A 35 2.11 1.36 18.15
N ARG A 36 0.91 1.04 18.64
CA ARG A 36 0.65 0.83 20.08
C ARG A 36 1.45 -0.34 20.64
N SER A 37 1.65 -1.40 19.86
CA SER A 37 2.50 -2.53 20.24
C SER A 37 3.97 -2.09 20.37
N ILE A 38 4.49 -1.31 19.43
CA ILE A 38 5.85 -0.74 19.53
C ILE A 38 5.96 0.16 20.77
N VAL A 39 4.97 1.01 21.02
CA VAL A 39 4.95 1.87 22.22
C VAL A 39 4.95 1.02 23.49
N HIS A 40 4.09 0.00 23.57
CA HIS A 40 3.97 -0.83 24.76
C HIS A 40 5.23 -1.67 25.03
N PHE A 41 5.78 -2.33 24.02
CA PHE A 41 6.92 -3.23 24.19
C PHE A 41 8.28 -2.52 24.22
N VAL A 42 8.41 -1.39 23.51
CA VAL A 42 9.70 -0.71 23.35
C VAL A 42 9.74 0.60 24.13
N PHE A 43 8.85 1.56 23.83
CA PHE A 43 8.95 2.91 24.40
C PHE A 43 8.50 3.03 25.86
N ALA A 44 7.54 2.22 26.29
CA ALA A 44 7.07 2.19 27.68
C ALA A 44 8.02 1.43 28.61
N SER A 45 9.06 0.79 28.06
CA SER A 45 10.09 0.15 28.87
C SER A 45 10.98 1.22 29.55
N GLY A 46 11.45 0.95 30.77
CA GLY A 46 12.41 1.84 31.44
C GLY A 46 13.75 1.98 30.70
N LYS A 47 14.02 1.09 29.73
CA LYS A 47 15.24 1.09 28.90
C LYS A 47 14.91 0.78 27.42
N PRO A 48 14.43 1.77 26.65
CA PRO A 48 13.95 1.55 25.28
C PRO A 48 14.96 0.94 24.31
N ALA A 49 16.25 1.24 24.47
CA ALA A 49 17.31 0.65 23.63
C ALA A 49 17.46 -0.87 23.85
N GLU A 50 17.45 -1.33 25.11
CA GLU A 50 17.51 -2.77 25.43
C GLU A 50 16.23 -3.48 24.96
N ALA A 51 15.06 -2.84 25.15
CA ALA A 51 13.79 -3.37 24.67
C ALA A 51 13.74 -3.47 23.14
N ALA A 52 14.30 -2.49 22.41
CA ALA A 52 14.42 -2.55 20.95
C ALA A 52 15.33 -3.70 20.51
N LYS A 53 16.41 -4.00 21.23
CA LYS A 53 17.22 -5.20 20.95
C LYS A 53 16.45 -6.50 21.18
N LYS A 54 15.62 -6.54 22.22
CA LYS A 54 14.82 -7.72 22.57
C LYS A 54 13.64 -7.96 21.62
N PHE A 55 12.86 -6.92 21.31
CA PHE A 55 11.61 -7.03 20.55
C PHE A 55 11.75 -6.64 19.08
N GLY A 56 12.77 -5.85 18.72
CA GLY A 56 13.06 -5.47 17.34
C GLY A 56 13.14 -6.66 16.37
N PRO A 57 13.84 -7.76 16.70
CA PRO A 57 13.91 -8.93 15.83
C PRO A 57 12.54 -9.54 15.48
N LEU A 58 11.55 -9.47 16.37
CA LEU A 58 10.19 -9.92 16.07
C LEU A 58 9.54 -9.06 14.99
N PHE A 59 9.71 -7.74 15.04
CA PHE A 59 9.21 -6.84 14.00
C PHE A 59 9.92 -7.05 12.66
N ILE A 60 11.23 -7.38 12.68
CA ILE A 60 11.97 -7.81 11.48
C ILE A 60 11.32 -9.07 10.90
N GLY A 61 11.12 -10.09 11.73
CA GLY A 61 10.45 -11.33 11.36
C GLY A 61 9.09 -11.10 10.69
N LEU A 62 8.21 -10.38 11.40
CA LEU A 62 6.85 -10.08 10.92
C LEU A 62 6.88 -9.32 9.59
N THR A 63 7.85 -8.44 9.40
CA THR A 63 8.02 -7.70 8.14
C THR A 63 8.33 -8.65 6.99
N PHE A 64 9.36 -9.48 7.14
CA PHE A 64 9.73 -10.43 6.10
C PHE A 64 8.66 -11.51 5.86
N PHE A 65 7.90 -11.88 6.90
CA PHE A 65 6.73 -12.73 6.77
C PHE A 65 5.70 -12.13 5.81
N ILE A 66 5.27 -10.89 6.05
CA ILE A 66 4.25 -10.23 5.21
C ILE A 66 4.77 -9.98 3.81
N ILE A 67 6.03 -9.56 3.67
CA ILE A 67 6.67 -9.37 2.36
C ILE A 67 6.68 -10.68 1.58
N SER A 68 7.16 -11.77 2.19
CA SER A 68 7.23 -13.09 1.55
C SER A 68 5.83 -13.59 1.17
N LEU A 69 4.89 -13.54 2.11
CA LEU A 69 3.53 -14.03 1.90
C LEU A 69 2.84 -13.24 0.78
N SER A 70 2.98 -11.92 0.78
CA SER A 70 2.36 -11.08 -0.22
C SER A 70 3.07 -11.15 -1.58
N LEU A 71 4.40 -11.30 -1.61
CA LEU A 71 5.14 -11.54 -2.86
C LEU A 71 4.68 -12.85 -3.52
N PHE A 72 4.67 -13.96 -2.79
CA PHE A 72 4.32 -15.27 -3.34
C PHE A 72 2.82 -15.46 -3.58
N THR A 73 1.95 -14.63 -3.00
CA THR A 73 0.51 -14.73 -3.30
C THR A 73 0.04 -13.79 -4.41
N LYS A 74 0.79 -12.73 -4.71
CA LYS A 74 0.38 -11.71 -5.69
C LYS A 74 1.20 -11.71 -6.98
N THR A 75 2.37 -12.33 -6.98
CA THR A 75 3.25 -12.34 -8.16
C THR A 75 3.31 -13.72 -8.77
N HIS A 76 3.57 -13.75 -10.08
CA HIS A 76 3.74 -14.98 -10.83
C HIS A 76 4.88 -15.87 -10.28
N LEU A 77 5.83 -15.29 -9.55
CA LEU A 77 6.88 -16.04 -8.86
C LEU A 77 6.30 -17.08 -7.90
N GLY A 78 5.18 -16.76 -7.24
CA GLY A 78 4.48 -17.71 -6.40
C GLY A 78 3.92 -18.90 -7.16
N ASP A 79 3.29 -18.64 -8.30
CA ASP A 79 2.70 -19.68 -9.16
C ASP A 79 3.77 -20.62 -9.76
N VAL A 80 4.97 -20.09 -10.01
CA VAL A 80 6.10 -20.87 -10.53
C VAL A 80 6.75 -21.72 -9.45
N LEU A 81 6.88 -21.19 -8.23
CA LEU A 81 7.62 -21.85 -7.15
C LEU A 81 6.76 -22.77 -6.28
N PHE A 82 5.45 -22.53 -6.20
CA PHE A 82 4.57 -23.20 -5.25
C PHE A 82 3.25 -23.61 -5.91
N THR A 83 2.74 -24.77 -5.52
CA THR A 83 1.49 -25.31 -6.06
C THR A 83 0.27 -24.98 -5.21
N GLY A 84 0.46 -24.51 -3.97
CA GLY A 84 -0.64 -24.25 -3.06
C GLY A 84 -0.31 -23.34 -1.89
N MET A 85 -1.37 -22.79 -1.30
CA MET A 85 -1.30 -21.83 -0.18
C MET A 85 -0.56 -22.38 1.04
N ASN A 86 -0.68 -23.69 1.31
CA ASN A 86 -0.02 -24.31 2.45
C ASN A 86 1.51 -24.23 2.33
N GLN A 87 2.05 -24.42 1.12
CA GLN A 87 3.49 -24.30 0.86
C GLN A 87 3.95 -22.85 1.01
N ILE A 88 3.20 -21.90 0.43
CA ILE A 88 3.50 -20.47 0.55
C ILE A 88 3.52 -20.06 2.03
N MET A 89 2.49 -20.46 2.80
CA MET A 89 2.42 -20.15 4.23
C MET A 89 3.58 -20.75 5.02
N LEU A 90 3.95 -22.01 4.74
CA LEU A 90 5.05 -22.69 5.40
C LEU A 90 6.39 -22.01 5.10
N VAL A 91 6.63 -21.64 3.83
CA VAL A 91 7.84 -20.93 3.42
C VAL A 91 7.88 -19.53 4.03
N SER A 92 6.78 -18.79 4.01
CA SER A 92 6.71 -17.47 4.66
C SER A 92 6.95 -17.58 6.17
N LEU A 93 6.45 -18.62 6.83
CA LEU A 93 6.73 -18.89 8.25
C LEU A 93 8.20 -19.28 8.48
N ALA A 94 8.82 -20.04 7.58
CA ALA A 94 10.25 -20.32 7.65
C ALA A 94 11.06 -19.02 7.49
N VAL A 95 10.70 -18.16 6.54
CA VAL A 95 11.30 -16.83 6.35
C VAL A 95 11.12 -15.97 7.60
N PHE A 96 9.95 -16.00 8.24
CA PHE A 96 9.71 -15.33 9.53
C PHE A 96 10.71 -15.79 10.61
N VAL A 97 10.86 -17.10 10.80
CA VAL A 97 11.76 -17.66 11.83
C VAL A 97 13.22 -17.30 11.52
N VAL A 98 13.66 -17.53 10.28
CA VAL A 98 15.05 -17.25 9.85
C VAL A 98 15.38 -15.77 9.99
N SER A 99 14.51 -14.88 9.53
CA SER A 99 14.72 -13.43 9.62
C SER A 99 14.63 -12.90 11.06
N THR A 100 13.81 -13.52 11.92
CA THR A 100 13.80 -13.21 13.36
C THR A 100 15.12 -13.61 14.00
N ILE A 101 15.61 -14.82 13.74
CA ILE A 101 16.89 -15.31 14.28
C ILE A 101 18.05 -14.44 13.78
N ALA A 102 18.13 -14.18 12.46
CA ALA A 102 19.11 -13.27 11.89
C ALA A 102 19.02 -11.86 12.50
N GLY A 103 17.79 -11.37 12.73
CA GLY A 103 17.52 -10.11 13.40
C GLY A 103 18.09 -10.06 14.82
N ILE A 104 18.03 -11.14 15.59
CA ILE A 104 18.62 -11.22 16.94
C ILE A 104 20.13 -10.96 16.87
N PHE A 105 20.84 -11.60 15.93
CA PHE A 105 22.28 -11.40 15.75
C PHE A 105 22.60 -9.97 15.29
N ILE A 106 21.94 -9.51 14.23
CA ILE A 106 22.19 -8.18 13.65
C ILE A 106 21.93 -7.07 14.67
N VAL A 107 20.79 -7.10 15.35
CA VAL A 107 20.41 -6.06 16.31
C VAL A 107 21.19 -6.20 17.63
N GLY A 108 21.59 -7.42 17.99
CA GLY A 108 22.47 -7.71 19.12
C GLY A 108 23.83 -7.00 18.99
N GLU A 109 24.46 -7.14 17.83
CA GLU A 109 25.77 -6.55 17.50
C GLU A 109 25.74 -5.04 17.24
N MET A 110 24.56 -4.47 16.97
CA MET A 110 24.46 -3.03 16.76
C MET A 110 24.89 -2.26 18.02
N THR A 111 25.84 -1.34 17.85
CA THR A 111 26.15 -0.27 18.79
C THR A 111 25.06 0.79 18.72
N ILE A 112 23.95 0.44 19.36
CA ILE A 112 22.78 1.30 19.42
C ILE A 112 23.08 2.46 20.39
N GLY A 113 22.80 3.69 19.97
CA GLY A 113 22.89 4.89 20.82
C GLY A 113 22.00 4.80 22.07
N LYS A 114 21.95 5.86 22.89
CA LYS A 114 21.15 5.84 24.12
C LYS A 114 19.68 6.20 23.86
N GLY A 115 18.77 5.52 24.54
CA GLY A 115 17.37 5.97 24.68
C GLY A 115 16.49 5.77 23.42
N TYR A 116 15.90 6.85 22.92
CA TYR A 116 14.89 6.83 21.83
C TYR A 116 15.51 6.80 20.44
N GLU A 117 16.66 7.45 20.24
CA GLU A 117 17.36 7.53 18.95
C GLU A 117 17.77 6.15 18.43
N ALA A 118 18.17 5.31 19.36
CA ALA A 118 18.37 3.87 19.23
C ALA A 118 17.27 3.15 18.44
N VAL A 119 16.04 3.33 18.92
CA VAL A 119 14.85 2.67 18.40
C VAL A 119 14.57 3.20 17.01
N GLU A 120 14.61 4.52 16.85
CA GLU A 120 14.38 5.17 15.57
C GLU A 120 15.42 4.78 14.50
N TYR A 121 16.68 4.57 14.89
CA TYR A 121 17.72 4.09 13.97
C TYR A 121 17.44 2.67 13.44
N LEU A 122 17.00 1.76 14.31
CA LEU A 122 16.61 0.41 13.91
C LEU A 122 15.41 0.45 12.95
N PHE A 123 14.36 1.17 13.34
CA PHE A 123 13.14 1.26 12.56
C PHE A 123 13.33 2.04 11.25
N LYS A 124 14.31 2.95 11.16
CA LYS A 124 14.68 3.59 9.89
C LYS A 124 15.08 2.57 8.83
N ARG A 125 15.91 1.59 9.19
CA ARG A 125 16.34 0.53 8.25
C ARG A 125 15.17 -0.35 7.84
N LEU A 126 14.33 -0.72 8.80
CA LEU A 126 13.14 -1.52 8.52
C LEU A 126 12.13 -0.78 7.65
N GLN A 127 11.91 0.50 7.93
CA GLN A 127 11.01 1.34 7.17
C GLN A 127 11.43 1.42 5.70
N ILE A 128 12.73 1.52 5.40
CA ILE A 128 13.17 1.55 4.00
C ILE A 128 12.74 0.27 3.27
N ILE A 129 12.93 -0.90 3.91
CA ILE A 129 12.53 -2.20 3.34
C ILE A 129 11.01 -2.27 3.18
N THR A 130 10.23 -1.88 4.19
CA THR A 130 8.77 -1.89 4.11
C THR A 130 8.24 -0.91 3.08
N SER A 131 8.81 0.29 3.00
CA SER A 131 8.44 1.32 2.02
C SER A 131 8.69 0.84 0.59
N CYS A 132 9.84 0.19 0.32
CA CYS A 132 10.12 -0.41 -0.98
C CYS A 132 9.07 -1.48 -1.35
N TYR A 133 8.68 -2.31 -0.37
CA TYR A 133 7.67 -3.33 -0.58
C TYR A 133 6.28 -2.74 -0.87
N VAL A 134 5.87 -1.75 -0.07
CA VAL A 134 4.61 -1.03 -0.27
C VAL A 134 4.61 -0.36 -1.64
N ALA A 135 5.72 0.25 -2.07
CA ALA A 135 5.85 0.83 -3.42
C ALA A 135 5.68 -0.22 -4.52
N LEU A 136 6.27 -1.40 -4.38
CA LEU A 136 6.06 -2.52 -5.31
C LEU A 136 4.60 -2.96 -5.36
N SER A 137 3.97 -3.16 -4.20
CA SER A 137 2.55 -3.55 -4.14
C SER A 137 1.63 -2.46 -4.68
N HIS A 138 1.94 -1.19 -4.49
CA HIS A 138 1.20 -0.07 -5.09
C HIS A 138 1.32 -0.08 -6.60
N GLY A 139 2.55 -0.19 -7.13
CA GLY A 139 2.79 -0.24 -8.57
C GLY A 139 2.05 -1.40 -9.24
N ALA A 140 2.08 -2.59 -8.65
CA ALA A 140 1.39 -3.77 -9.16
C ALA A 140 -0.14 -3.60 -9.22
N ASN A 141 -0.74 -2.91 -8.24
CA ASN A 141 -2.18 -2.67 -8.22
C ASN A 141 -2.61 -1.50 -9.14
N ASP A 142 -1.83 -0.42 -9.14
CA ASP A 142 -2.25 0.85 -9.75
C ASP A 142 -1.87 0.95 -11.23
N VAL A 143 -0.93 0.14 -11.74
CA VAL A 143 -0.56 0.09 -13.17
C VAL A 143 -1.77 -0.25 -14.05
N ALA A 144 -2.66 -1.12 -13.56
CA ALA A 144 -3.86 -1.53 -14.28
C ALA A 144 -4.81 -0.36 -14.58
N ASN A 145 -4.81 0.69 -13.73
CA ASN A 145 -5.72 1.84 -13.90
C ASN A 145 -5.46 2.60 -15.21
N ALA A 146 -4.20 2.65 -15.67
CA ALA A 146 -3.83 3.28 -16.93
C ALA A 146 -3.74 2.28 -18.08
N ILE A 147 -3.18 1.08 -17.82
CA ILE A 147 -2.89 0.10 -18.87
C ILE A 147 -4.13 -0.69 -19.29
N ALA A 148 -5.09 -0.97 -18.41
CA ALA A 148 -6.28 -1.73 -18.79
C ALA A 148 -7.12 -0.99 -19.85
N PRO A 149 -7.48 0.30 -19.71
CA PRO A 149 -8.17 1.03 -20.78
C PRO A 149 -7.37 1.07 -22.09
N LEU A 150 -6.05 1.28 -22.01
CA LEU A 150 -5.17 1.31 -23.18
C LEU A 150 -5.17 -0.04 -23.93
N SER A 151 -5.14 -1.15 -23.19
CA SER A 151 -5.19 -2.50 -23.77
C SER A 151 -6.49 -2.77 -24.55
N VAL A 152 -7.63 -2.26 -24.06
CA VAL A 152 -8.93 -2.38 -24.73
C VAL A 152 -8.95 -1.55 -26.03
N VAL A 153 -8.41 -0.33 -25.99
CA VAL A 153 -8.30 0.52 -27.19
C VAL A 153 -7.44 -0.16 -28.26
N LEU A 154 -6.29 -0.72 -27.86
CA LEU A 154 -5.36 -1.31 -28.79
C LEU A 154 -5.89 -2.59 -29.45
N THR A 155 -6.48 -3.49 -28.66
CA THR A 155 -7.09 -4.73 -29.18
C THR A 155 -8.26 -4.43 -30.12
N THR A 156 -9.07 -3.40 -29.81
CA THR A 156 -10.17 -2.96 -30.67
C THR A 156 -9.66 -2.33 -31.97
N ALA A 157 -8.65 -1.45 -31.89
CA ALA A 157 -8.11 -0.72 -33.04
C ALA A 157 -7.40 -1.64 -34.04
N LEU A 158 -6.64 -2.61 -33.53
CA LEU A 158 -5.87 -3.55 -34.37
C LEU A 158 -6.68 -4.77 -34.81
N LYS A 159 -7.92 -4.93 -34.32
CA LYS A 159 -8.82 -6.08 -34.58
C LYS A 159 -8.19 -7.45 -34.32
N ASP A 160 -7.17 -7.49 -33.48
CA ASP A 160 -6.41 -8.68 -33.18
C ASP A 160 -6.43 -8.91 -31.66
N THR A 161 -7.10 -9.98 -31.25
CA THR A 161 -7.20 -10.36 -29.85
C THR A 161 -5.92 -11.03 -29.33
N SER A 162 -5.00 -11.43 -30.22
CA SER A 162 -3.71 -12.03 -29.86
C SER A 162 -2.67 -11.01 -29.38
N ILE A 163 -2.94 -9.71 -29.49
CA ILE A 163 -2.06 -8.65 -28.94
C ILE A 163 -2.05 -8.66 -27.40
N VAL A 164 -3.00 -9.38 -26.77
CA VAL A 164 -2.92 -9.72 -25.34
C VAL A 164 -2.17 -11.04 -25.12
N ASP A 165 -1.28 -11.42 -26.04
CA ASP A 165 -0.27 -12.44 -25.75
C ASP A 165 0.63 -11.96 -24.62
N SER A 166 1.15 -12.93 -23.86
CA SER A 166 1.94 -12.69 -22.64
C SER A 166 3.09 -11.70 -22.85
N ASN A 167 3.77 -11.76 -24.00
CA ASN A 167 4.92 -10.90 -24.30
C ASN A 167 4.55 -9.42 -24.51
N PHE A 168 3.47 -9.13 -25.23
CA PHE A 168 3.06 -7.74 -25.50
C PHE A 168 2.50 -7.06 -24.24
N SER A 169 1.85 -7.83 -23.37
CA SER A 169 1.38 -7.39 -22.07
C SER A 169 2.53 -6.83 -21.19
N TYR A 170 3.73 -7.45 -21.22
CA TYR A 170 4.87 -6.96 -20.44
C TYR A 170 5.36 -5.56 -20.88
N TYR A 171 5.35 -5.25 -22.17
CA TYR A 171 5.73 -3.92 -22.66
C TYR A 171 4.74 -2.84 -22.23
N LEU A 172 3.44 -3.14 -22.27
CA LEU A 172 2.41 -2.24 -21.77
C LEU A 172 2.55 -2.00 -20.26
N LEU A 173 2.79 -3.06 -19.48
CA LEU A 173 3.05 -2.93 -18.04
C LEU A 173 4.33 -2.13 -17.76
N ALA A 174 5.39 -2.31 -18.55
CA ALA A 174 6.62 -1.54 -18.43
C ALA A 174 6.39 -0.05 -18.74
N LEU A 175 5.60 0.27 -19.77
CA LEU A 175 5.19 1.64 -20.09
C LEU A 175 4.42 2.27 -18.93
N GLY A 176 3.47 1.53 -18.35
CA GLY A 176 2.70 1.99 -17.19
C GLY A 176 3.57 2.24 -15.97
N GLY A 177 4.50 1.32 -15.69
CA GLY A 177 5.49 1.47 -14.62
C GLY A 177 6.41 2.68 -14.82
N ALA A 178 6.89 2.90 -16.04
CA ALA A 178 7.69 4.08 -16.39
C ALA A 178 6.89 5.38 -16.21
N GLY A 179 5.61 5.39 -16.58
CA GLY A 179 4.70 6.52 -16.36
C GLY A 179 4.50 6.83 -14.87
N ILE A 180 4.28 5.81 -14.04
CA ILE A 180 4.19 5.96 -12.57
C ILE A 180 5.49 6.54 -12.03
N ALA A 181 6.64 6.00 -12.41
CA ALA A 181 7.95 6.49 -11.96
C ALA A 181 8.18 7.96 -12.34
N ALA A 182 7.89 8.33 -13.60
CA ALA A 182 7.98 9.71 -14.07
C ALA A 182 7.06 10.66 -13.30
N GLY A 183 5.82 10.25 -13.01
CA GLY A 183 4.88 11.03 -12.21
C GLY A 183 5.35 11.26 -10.77
N ILE A 184 5.93 10.23 -10.15
CA ILE A 184 6.49 10.33 -8.79
C ILE A 184 7.66 11.33 -8.77
N LEU A 185 8.59 11.22 -9.73
CA LEU A 185 9.77 12.07 -9.81
C LEU A 185 9.44 13.54 -10.11
N THR A 186 8.40 13.81 -10.89
CA THR A 186 8.05 15.17 -11.33
C THR A 186 7.10 15.89 -10.36
N TRP A 187 6.08 15.21 -9.85
CA TRP A 187 5.01 15.86 -9.07
C TRP A 187 4.63 15.13 -7.77
N GLY A 188 5.10 13.89 -7.58
CA GLY A 188 4.79 13.07 -6.41
C GLY A 188 5.18 13.70 -5.07
N TYR A 189 6.21 14.54 -5.04
CA TYR A 189 6.71 15.18 -3.83
C TYR A 189 5.63 16.00 -3.07
N LYS A 190 4.64 16.55 -3.77
CA LYS A 190 3.55 17.34 -3.13
C LYS A 190 2.65 16.47 -2.26
N VAL A 191 2.33 15.27 -2.74
CA VAL A 191 1.50 14.29 -2.01
C VAL A 191 2.32 13.67 -0.89
N ILE A 192 3.57 13.28 -1.17
CA ILE A 192 4.49 12.73 -0.17
C ILE A 192 4.66 13.69 1.01
N ARG A 193 4.84 14.99 0.75
CA ARG A 193 4.92 16.01 1.81
C ARG A 193 3.64 16.11 2.62
N THR A 194 2.48 16.00 1.98
CA THR A 194 1.18 16.07 2.67
C THR A 194 1.00 14.88 3.62
N LEU A 195 1.29 13.67 3.16
CA LEU A 195 1.23 12.46 4.00
C LEU A 195 2.29 12.46 5.10
N GLY A 196 3.53 12.85 4.78
CA GLY A 196 4.67 12.80 5.69
C GLY A 196 4.65 13.81 6.83
N SER A 197 3.95 14.95 6.66
CA SER A 197 4.05 16.06 7.61
C SER A 197 2.74 16.77 7.93
N LYS A 198 1.73 16.75 7.03
CA LYS A 198 0.52 17.57 7.20
C LYS A 198 -0.63 16.85 7.91
N ILE A 199 -0.72 15.53 7.84
CA ILE A 199 -1.74 14.76 8.58
C ILE A 199 -1.29 14.56 10.02
N THR A 200 -0.09 13.98 10.19
CA THR A 200 0.59 13.81 11.46
C THR A 200 2.10 13.76 11.20
N ALA A 201 2.91 14.16 12.17
CA ALA A 201 4.37 14.10 12.02
C ALA A 201 4.86 12.64 12.08
N LEU A 202 5.45 12.15 10.99
CA LEU A 202 5.95 10.77 10.92
C LEU A 202 7.42 10.68 11.37
N THR A 203 7.66 9.86 12.41
CA THR A 203 8.99 9.32 12.76
C THR A 203 9.17 7.95 12.10
N ASN A 204 10.33 7.31 12.23
CA ASN A 204 10.58 6.04 11.53
C ASN A 204 9.72 4.89 12.05
N THR A 205 9.53 4.81 13.37
CA THR A 205 8.60 3.83 13.99
C THR A 205 7.16 4.00 13.50
N ARG A 206 6.75 5.26 13.29
CA ARG A 206 5.42 5.60 12.76
C ARG A 206 5.30 5.25 11.29
N GLY A 207 6.28 5.63 10.48
CA GLY A 207 6.33 5.29 9.06
C GLY A 207 6.33 3.78 8.83
N PHE A 208 7.13 3.03 9.60
CA PHE A 208 7.09 1.57 9.60
C PHE A 208 5.69 1.03 9.92
N SER A 209 5.02 1.57 10.94
CA SER A 209 3.66 1.14 11.32
C SER A 209 2.63 1.43 10.22
N VAL A 210 2.78 2.55 9.51
CA VAL A 210 1.96 2.91 8.35
C VAL A 210 2.19 1.92 7.21
N ASP A 211 3.45 1.64 6.87
CA ASP A 211 3.79 0.72 5.78
C ASP A 211 3.30 -0.70 6.08
N PHE A 212 3.57 -1.18 7.30
CA PHE A 212 3.17 -2.50 7.75
C PHE A 212 1.64 -2.64 7.77
N GLY A 213 0.94 -1.65 8.33
CA GLY A 213 -0.53 -1.65 8.38
C GLY A 213 -1.16 -1.62 6.99
N THR A 214 -0.55 -0.86 6.07
CA THR A 214 -0.97 -0.81 4.66
C THR A 214 -0.75 -2.15 3.97
N ALA A 215 0.47 -2.68 4.02
CA ALA A 215 0.82 -3.94 3.38
C ALA A 215 -0.06 -5.10 3.89
N THR A 216 -0.28 -5.18 5.21
CA THR A 216 -1.14 -6.19 5.84
C THR A 216 -2.58 -6.07 5.35
N THR A 217 -3.15 -4.85 5.35
CA THR A 217 -4.52 -4.60 4.90
C THR A 217 -4.70 -5.02 3.44
N VAL A 218 -3.79 -4.58 2.57
CA VAL A 218 -3.85 -4.88 1.12
C VAL A 218 -3.64 -6.37 0.86
N LEU A 219 -2.77 -7.05 1.63
CA LEU A 219 -2.60 -8.49 1.54
C LEU A 219 -3.90 -9.23 1.91
N VAL A 220 -4.44 -8.98 3.10
CA VAL A 220 -5.63 -9.66 3.60
C VAL A 220 -6.84 -9.40 2.69
N ALA A 221 -7.06 -8.16 2.28
CA ALA A 221 -8.17 -7.82 1.40
C ALA A 221 -8.05 -8.52 0.04
N SER A 222 -6.87 -8.53 -0.59
CA SER A 222 -6.66 -9.28 -1.83
C SER A 222 -6.94 -10.78 -1.67
N ARG A 223 -6.61 -11.38 -0.51
CA ARG A 223 -6.88 -12.79 -0.24
C ARG A 223 -8.37 -13.10 -0.02
N LEU A 224 -9.10 -12.15 0.55
CA LEU A 224 -10.55 -12.26 0.72
C LEU A 224 -11.33 -11.89 -0.55
N GLY A 225 -10.63 -11.53 -1.64
CA GLY A 225 -11.26 -11.04 -2.87
C GLY A 225 -11.98 -9.70 -2.67
N LEU A 226 -11.67 -8.97 -1.61
CA LEU A 226 -12.28 -7.69 -1.31
C LEU A 226 -11.60 -6.60 -2.15
N PRO A 227 -12.39 -5.73 -2.81
CA PRO A 227 -11.85 -4.53 -3.43
C PRO A 227 -11.21 -3.67 -2.33
N ILE A 228 -9.99 -3.20 -2.56
CA ILE A 228 -9.24 -2.34 -1.63
C ILE A 228 -8.63 -1.19 -2.42
N SER A 229 -8.66 0.01 -1.84
CA SER A 229 -7.89 1.15 -2.35
C SER A 229 -6.62 1.29 -1.51
N THR A 230 -5.48 1.08 -2.16
CA THR A 230 -4.15 1.21 -1.56
C THR A 230 -3.93 2.64 -1.04
N SER A 231 -4.27 3.67 -1.83
CA SER A 231 -4.14 5.08 -1.42
C SER A 231 -4.98 5.42 -0.20
N HIS A 232 -6.23 4.97 -0.14
CA HIS A 232 -7.08 5.19 1.04
C HIS A 232 -6.56 4.42 2.25
N THR A 233 -6.03 3.21 2.05
CA THR A 233 -5.42 2.42 3.11
C THR A 233 -4.24 3.16 3.76
N VAL A 234 -3.33 3.72 2.96
CA VAL A 234 -2.18 4.49 3.48
C VAL A 234 -2.64 5.71 4.27
N VAL A 235 -3.60 6.49 3.74
CA VAL A 235 -4.15 7.65 4.46
C VAL A 235 -4.76 7.24 5.78
N GLY A 236 -5.55 6.16 5.78
CA GLY A 236 -6.12 5.56 6.99
C GLY A 236 -5.04 5.16 7.98
N ALA A 237 -3.99 4.46 7.53
CA ALA A 237 -2.87 4.05 8.36
C ALA A 237 -2.14 5.24 9.00
N VAL A 238 -1.89 6.32 8.25
CA VAL A 238 -1.31 7.57 8.78
C VAL A 238 -2.21 8.17 9.87
N ILE A 239 -3.52 8.23 9.64
CA ILE A 239 -4.49 8.71 10.63
C ILE A 239 -4.48 7.81 11.87
N GLY A 240 -4.49 6.48 11.70
CA GLY A 240 -4.45 5.51 12.79
C GLY A 240 -3.23 5.67 13.69
N VAL A 241 -2.03 5.85 13.10
CA VAL A 241 -0.81 6.11 13.87
C VAL A 241 -0.85 7.46 14.58
N GLY A 242 -1.43 8.48 13.96
CA GLY A 242 -1.67 9.77 14.62
C GLY A 242 -2.61 9.64 15.82
N LEU A 243 -3.75 8.96 15.65
CA LEU A 243 -4.74 8.72 16.70
C LEU A 243 -4.18 7.93 17.90
N ALA A 244 -3.18 7.06 17.67
CA ALA A 244 -2.50 6.35 18.74
C ALA A 244 -1.74 7.27 19.73
N ARG A 245 -1.51 8.53 19.35
CA ARG A 245 -0.95 9.60 20.21
C ARG A 245 -2.02 10.54 20.77
N GLY A 246 -3.28 10.33 20.43
CA GLY A 246 -4.39 11.23 20.76
C GLY A 246 -4.90 12.00 19.55
N LEU A 247 -6.15 12.45 19.63
CA LEU A 247 -6.84 13.19 18.56
C LEU A 247 -6.10 14.47 18.14
N GLU A 248 -5.45 15.15 19.08
CA GLU A 248 -4.69 16.39 18.85
C GLU A 248 -3.47 16.20 17.93
N ALA A 249 -2.97 14.97 17.81
CA ALA A 249 -1.84 14.65 16.95
C ALA A 249 -2.23 14.50 15.46
N VAL A 250 -3.52 14.63 15.13
CA VAL A 250 -4.07 14.52 13.77
C VAL A 250 -4.68 15.86 13.36
N ASP A 251 -4.23 16.42 12.24
CA ASP A 251 -4.87 17.60 11.66
C ASP A 251 -6.19 17.19 10.96
N LEU A 252 -7.28 17.32 11.70
CA LEU A 252 -8.63 17.02 11.20
C LEU A 252 -9.06 17.93 10.05
N SER A 253 -8.47 19.13 9.91
CA SER A 253 -8.77 20.02 8.79
C SER A 253 -8.18 19.48 7.49
N VAL A 254 -6.98 18.92 7.55
CA VAL A 254 -6.36 18.22 6.40
C VAL A 254 -7.13 16.95 6.07
N VAL A 255 -7.51 16.14 7.07
CA VAL A 255 -8.31 14.93 6.86
C VAL A 255 -9.64 15.25 6.18
N LYS A 256 -10.36 16.29 6.63
CA LYS A 256 -11.60 16.75 5.99
C LYS A 256 -11.38 17.14 4.52
N LYS A 257 -10.32 17.90 4.21
CA LYS A 257 -9.98 18.26 2.81
C LYS A 257 -9.74 17.03 1.94
N ILE A 258 -9.08 16.00 2.49
CA ILE A 258 -8.84 14.74 1.78
C ILE A 258 -10.17 14.03 1.49
N ILE A 259 -11.04 13.89 2.49
CA ILE A 259 -12.36 13.25 2.31
C ILE A 259 -13.20 14.01 1.26
N TYR A 260 -13.23 15.34 1.32
CA TYR A 260 -13.90 16.15 0.31
C TYR A 260 -13.30 15.95 -1.09
N SER A 261 -11.97 15.85 -1.20
CA SER A 261 -11.32 15.59 -2.49
C SER A 261 -11.72 14.23 -3.08
N TRP A 262 -11.85 13.19 -2.26
CA TRP A 262 -12.28 11.87 -2.72
C TRP A 262 -13.71 11.89 -3.22
N ALA A 263 -14.61 12.52 -2.46
CA ALA A 263 -16.01 12.67 -2.86
C ALA A 263 -16.16 13.50 -4.14
N PHE A 264 -15.36 14.56 -4.30
CA PHE A 264 -15.42 15.44 -5.47
C PHE A 264 -14.77 14.85 -6.73
N THR A 265 -13.76 13.99 -6.58
CA THR A 265 -13.05 13.43 -7.73
C THR A 265 -13.96 12.57 -8.60
N ILE A 266 -14.90 11.80 -8.03
CA ILE A 266 -15.85 10.99 -8.81
C ILE A 266 -16.68 11.83 -9.80
N PRO A 267 -17.53 12.79 -9.34
CA PRO A 267 -18.38 13.55 -10.24
C PRO A 267 -17.55 14.37 -11.22
N ALA A 268 -16.40 14.91 -10.80
CA ALA A 268 -15.51 15.63 -11.69
C ALA A 268 -14.96 14.75 -12.82
N SER A 269 -14.45 13.54 -12.50
CA SER A 269 -13.96 12.59 -13.50
C SER A 269 -15.07 12.08 -14.42
N MET A 270 -16.27 11.84 -13.88
CA MET A 270 -17.44 11.42 -14.65
C MET A 270 -17.87 12.52 -15.64
N ALA A 271 -18.03 13.75 -15.16
CA ALA A 271 -18.41 14.89 -15.99
C ALA A 271 -17.39 15.15 -17.10
N LEU A 272 -16.09 15.15 -16.75
CA LEU A 272 -15.01 15.34 -17.72
C LEU A 272 -15.01 14.24 -18.79
N SER A 273 -15.19 12.97 -18.38
CA SER A 273 -15.28 11.85 -19.31
C SER A 273 -16.47 11.98 -20.27
N ILE A 274 -17.65 12.38 -19.76
CA ILE A 274 -18.84 12.64 -20.58
C ILE A 274 -18.59 13.77 -21.59
N ILE A 275 -18.00 14.87 -21.14
CA ILE A 275 -17.70 16.04 -21.99
C ILE A 275 -16.74 15.64 -23.11
N ILE A 276 -15.64 14.97 -22.78
CA ILE A 276 -14.65 14.53 -23.77
C ILE A 276 -15.29 13.55 -24.76
N TYR A 277 -16.03 12.55 -24.27
CA TYR A 277 -16.68 11.55 -25.13
C TYR A 277 -17.69 12.20 -26.09
N LYS A 278 -18.57 13.06 -25.57
CA LYS A 278 -19.54 13.78 -26.42
C LYS A 278 -18.85 14.71 -27.41
N GLY A 279 -17.77 15.37 -27.00
CA GLY A 279 -16.96 16.20 -27.90
C GLY A 279 -16.37 15.39 -29.05
N LEU A 280 -15.80 14.21 -28.77
CA LEU A 280 -15.28 13.32 -29.80
C LEU A 280 -16.37 12.82 -30.74
N MET A 281 -17.56 12.46 -30.23
CA MET A 281 -18.73 12.04 -31.03
C MET A 281 -19.29 13.13 -31.94
N ILE A 282 -18.97 14.41 -31.70
CA ILE A 282 -19.34 15.50 -32.61
C ILE A 282 -18.34 15.63 -33.76
N VAL A 283 -17.07 15.28 -33.50
CA VAL A 283 -15.96 15.44 -34.46
C VAL A 283 -15.83 14.25 -35.40
N PHE A 284 -16.03 13.03 -34.90
CA PHE A 284 -15.93 11.76 -35.64
C PHE A 284 -17.31 11.15 -35.86
#